data_AF-A0A4Q6BS37-F1
#
_entry.id   AF-A0A4Q6BS37-F1
#
_cell.length_a   1.000
_cell.length_b   1.000
_cell.length_c   1.000
_cell.angle_alpha   90.00
_cell.angle_beta   90.00
_cell.angle_gamma   90.00
#
_symmetry.space_group_name_H-M   'P 1'
#
loop_
_entity.id
_entity.type
_entity.pdbx_description
1 polymer ?
#
loop_
_entity_poly.entity_id
_entity_poly.type
_entity_poly.pdbx_seq_one_letter_code
_entity_poly.pdbx_strand_id
1 'polypeptide(L)'
;MKEVKVIKRYQNRKLYDTHESSYVTLDEIAKMIKAGEDLRVIDNKTKNDITASTLTQLLYESEKKSKTQPSVDLLKEIIRHGDGSFSGFIQARMGAELVRMDLSKPVAPSVATGPLSEMNN
;
A
#
# COMPACT_ATOMS: atom_id res chain seq x y z
N MET A 1 1.94 17.88 -12.80
CA MET A 1 1.23 16.66 -12.36
C MET A 1 2.02 15.48 -12.88
N LYS A 2 2.34 14.48 -12.05
CA LYS A 2 3.03 13.28 -12.51
C LYS A 2 2.03 12.46 -13.33
N GLU A 3 2.34 12.19 -14.59
CA GLU A 3 1.43 11.46 -15.46
C GLU A 3 1.43 9.97 -15.08
N VAL A 4 0.24 9.39 -14.92
CA VAL A 4 0.10 7.98 -14.52
C VAL A 4 0.20 7.12 -15.77
N LYS A 5 1.21 6.25 -15.82
CA LYS A 5 1.45 5.34 -16.94
C LYS A 5 0.38 4.25 -16.99
N VAL A 6 -0.26 4.05 -18.15
CA VAL A 6 -1.30 3.02 -18.32
C VAL A 6 -0.72 1.80 -19.01
N ILE A 7 -0.76 0.67 -18.30
CA ILE A 7 -0.40 -0.64 -18.82
C ILE A 7 -1.68 -1.42 -19.13
N LYS A 8 -1.83 -1.91 -20.37
CA LYS A 8 -2.94 -2.77 -20.77
C LYS A 8 -2.54 -4.24 -20.63
N ARG A 9 -3.34 -5.03 -19.91
CA ARG A 9 -3.18 -6.49 -19.83
C ARG A 9 -4.08 -7.18 -20.84
N TYR A 10 -3.51 -8.07 -21.65
CA TYR A 10 -4.22 -8.89 -22.62
C TYR A 10 -4.44 -10.31 -22.11
N GLN A 11 -5.37 -11.04 -22.73
CA GLN A 11 -5.81 -12.37 -22.27
C GLN A 11 -4.67 -13.42 -22.28
N ASN A 12 -3.67 -13.26 -23.14
CA ASN A 12 -2.46 -14.08 -23.18
C ASN A 12 -1.40 -13.63 -22.15
N ARG A 13 -1.82 -12.91 -21.10
CA ARG A 13 -0.98 -12.31 -20.05
C ARG A 13 0.06 -11.29 -20.54
N LYS A 14 0.05 -10.90 -21.82
CA LYS A 14 0.91 -9.81 -22.32
C LYS A 14 0.52 -8.48 -21.66
N LEU A 15 1.52 -7.69 -21.32
CA LEU A 15 1.39 -6.36 -20.76
C LEU A 15 1.90 -5.37 -21.80
N TYR A 16 1.11 -4.34 -22.10
CA TYR A 16 1.44 -3.34 -23.12
C TYR A 16 1.46 -1.97 -22.48
N ASP A 17 2.60 -1.30 -22.56
CA ASP A 17 2.75 0.08 -22.14
C ASP A 17 2.19 1.01 -23.22
N THR A 18 1.16 1.78 -22.86
CA THR A 18 0.52 2.71 -23.80
C THR A 18 1.32 3.98 -24.05
N HIS A 19 2.30 4.29 -23.20
CA HIS A 19 3.19 5.43 -23.35
C HIS A 19 4.35 5.10 -24.29
N GLU A 20 5.05 4.00 -24.02
CA GLU A 20 6.17 3.52 -24.85
C GLU A 20 5.71 2.78 -26.11
N SER A 21 4.41 2.53 -26.24
CA SER A 21 3.81 1.76 -27.34
C SER A 21 4.44 0.38 -27.53
N SER A 22 4.86 -0.27 -26.44
CA SER A 22 5.64 -1.51 -26.47
C SER A 22 5.14 -2.54 -25.45
N TYR A 23 5.52 -3.81 -25.66
CA TYR A 23 5.25 -4.86 -24.67
C TYR A 23 6.29 -4.81 -23.56
N VAL A 24 5.82 -4.99 -22.33
CA VAL A 24 6.63 -5.00 -21.12
C VAL A 24 6.40 -6.28 -20.31
N THR A 25 7.33 -6.59 -19.44
CA THR A 25 7.31 -7.71 -18.51
C THR A 25 6.93 -7.25 -17.10
N LEU A 26 6.54 -8.18 -16.22
CA LEU A 26 6.32 -7.87 -14.81
C LEU A 26 7.60 -7.36 -14.11
N ASP A 27 8.77 -7.84 -14.52
CA ASP A 27 10.05 -7.39 -13.98
C ASP A 27 10.37 -5.94 -14.38
N GLU A 28 10.00 -5.52 -15.60
CA GLU A 28 10.13 -4.12 -16.03
C GLU A 28 9.15 -3.20 -15.28
N ILE A 29 7.90 -3.64 -15.10
CA ILE A 29 6.92 -2.93 -14.25
C ILE A 29 7.46 -2.77 -12.82
N ALA A 30 8.08 -3.82 -12.26
CA ALA A 30 8.70 -3.74 -10.93
C ALA A 30 9.82 -2.69 -10.87
N LYS A 31 10.62 -2.56 -11.93
CA LYS A 31 11.68 -1.55 -12.02
C LYS A 31 11.09 -0.14 -12.11
N MET A 32 10.04 0.07 -12.90
CA MET A 32 9.34 1.36 -13.00
C MET A 32 8.82 1.82 -11.63
N ILE A 33 8.15 0.94 -10.89
CA ILE A 33 7.64 1.24 -9.53
C ILE A 33 8.79 1.59 -8.58
N LYS A 34 9.90 0.84 -8.62
CA LYS A 34 11.09 1.12 -7.80
C LYS A 34 11.76 2.44 -8.15
N ALA A 35 11.66 2.88 -9.41
CA ALA A 35 12.09 4.21 -9.86
C ALA A 35 11.12 5.33 -9.43
N GLY A 36 10.02 4.97 -8.76
CA GLY A 36 9.01 5.90 -8.28
C GLY A 36 7.98 6.29 -9.34
N GLU A 37 7.89 5.59 -10.47
CA GLU A 37 6.85 5.85 -11.47
C GLU A 37 5.48 5.41 -10.96
N ASP A 38 4.45 6.24 -11.23
CA ASP A 38 3.06 5.89 -10.95
C ASP A 38 2.47 5.17 -12.17
N LEU A 39 1.84 4.03 -11.93
CA LEU A 39 1.26 3.23 -13.00
C LEU A 39 -0.11 2.66 -12.62
N ARG A 40 -0.93 2.42 -13.64
CA ARG A 40 -2.21 1.71 -13.56
C ARG A 40 -2.25 0.59 -14.57
N VAL A 41 -2.81 -0.55 -14.17
CA VAL A 41 -2.97 -1.71 -15.03
C VAL A 41 -4.45 -1.92 -15.31
N ILE A 42 -4.80 -1.88 -16.60
CA ILE A 42 -6.19 -2.03 -17.06
C ILE A 42 -6.31 -3.32 -17.87
N ASP A 43 -7.32 -4.14 -17.58
CA ASP A 43 -7.62 -5.30 -18.41
C ASP A 43 -8.16 -4.84 -19.77
N ASN A 44 -7.53 -5.29 -20.86
CA ASN A 44 -7.88 -4.82 -22.19
C ASN A 44 -9.28 -5.28 -22.63
N LYS A 45 -9.78 -6.42 -22.12
CA LYS A 45 -11.09 -6.96 -22.49
C LYS A 45 -12.20 -6.33 -21.65
N THR A 46 -12.07 -6.36 -20.34
CA THR A 46 -13.13 -5.91 -19.40
C THR A 46 -13.06 -4.42 -19.11
N LYS A 47 -11.93 -3.76 -19.38
CA LYS A 47 -11.62 -2.37 -19.00
C LYS A 47 -11.55 -2.14 -17.48
N ASN A 48 -11.54 -3.20 -16.69
CA ASN A 48 -11.41 -3.09 -15.23
C ASN A 48 -10.01 -2.65 -14.84
N ASP A 49 -9.93 -1.86 -13.77
CA ASP A 49 -8.68 -1.60 -13.07
C ASP A 49 -8.27 -2.86 -12.30
N ILE A 50 -7.14 -3.43 -12.70
CA ILE A 50 -6.58 -4.64 -12.11
C ILE A 50 -5.23 -4.36 -11.44
N THR A 51 -4.89 -3.09 -11.21
CA THR A 51 -3.61 -2.65 -10.65
C THR A 51 -3.27 -3.41 -9.37
N ALA A 52 -4.19 -3.45 -8.39
CA ALA A 52 -3.98 -4.14 -7.13
C ALA A 52 -3.63 -5.63 -7.30
N SER A 53 -4.35 -6.33 -8.18
CA SER A 53 -4.08 -7.75 -8.47
C SER A 53 -2.73 -7.97 -9.15
N THR A 54 -2.34 -7.09 -10.07
CA THR A 54 -1.05 -7.16 -10.76
C THR A 54 0.11 -6.88 -9.81
N LEU A 55 -0.03 -5.89 -8.93
CA LEU A 55 0.98 -5.60 -7.91
C LEU A 55 1.10 -6.72 -6.87
N THR A 56 -0.02 -7.33 -6.49
CA THR A 56 -0.02 -8.51 -5.61
C THR A 56 0.71 -9.69 -6.26
N GLN A 57 0.48 -9.93 -7.56
CA GLN A 57 1.20 -10.95 -8.32
C GLN A 57 2.71 -10.64 -8.35
N LEU A 58 3.09 -9.39 -8.57
CA LEU A 58 4.48 -8.95 -8.62
C LEU A 58 5.19 -9.20 -7.28
N LEU A 59 4.55 -8.84 -6.16
CA LEU A 59 5.04 -9.14 -4.81
C LEU A 59 5.28 -10.65 -4.63
N TYR A 60 4.30 -11.48 -4.99
CA TYR A 60 4.42 -12.93 -4.89
C TYR A 60 5.55 -13.52 -5.77
N GLU A 61 5.68 -13.05 -7.01
CA GLU A 61 6.75 -13.50 -7.91
C GLU A 61 8.13 -13.06 -7.42
N SER A 62 8.23 -11.87 -6.82
CA SER A 62 9.48 -11.39 -6.21
C SER A 62 9.90 -12.26 -5.04
N GLU A 63 8.94 -12.72 -4.22
CA GLU A 63 9.19 -13.62 -3.10
C GLU A 63 9.66 -15.00 -3.58
N LYS A 64 9.06 -15.53 -4.65
CA LYS A 64 9.49 -16.81 -5.24
C LYS A 64 10.94 -16.76 -5.77
N LYS A 65 11.39 -15.59 -6.23
CA LYS A 65 12.79 -15.36 -6.69
C LYS A 65 13.73 -15.04 -5.53
N SER A 66 13.20 -14.66 -4.37
CA SER A 66 13.97 -14.31 -3.17
C SER A 66 14.65 -15.54 -2.56
N LYS A 67 15.84 -15.34 -1.98
CA LYS A 67 16.53 -16.37 -1.21
C LYS A 67 16.00 -16.49 0.22
N THR A 68 15.34 -15.44 0.70
CA THR A 68 14.73 -15.35 2.03
C THR A 68 13.23 -15.48 1.87
N GLN A 69 12.63 -16.46 2.54
CA GLN A 69 11.18 -16.65 2.61
C GLN A 69 10.62 -16.01 3.89
N PRO A 70 9.33 -15.62 3.93
CA PRO A 70 8.69 -15.21 5.18
C PRO A 70 8.71 -16.37 6.17
N SER A 71 8.82 -16.05 7.46
CA SER A 71 8.74 -17.07 8.50
C SER A 71 7.36 -17.72 8.49
N VAL A 72 7.32 -19.03 8.77
CA VAL A 72 6.07 -19.79 8.87
C VAL A 72 5.14 -19.18 9.94
N ASP A 73 5.72 -18.64 11.01
CA ASP A 73 4.94 -18.02 12.08
C ASP A 73 4.26 -16.73 11.63
N LEU A 74 4.91 -15.90 10.81
CA LEU A 74 4.29 -14.73 10.20
C LEU A 74 3.14 -15.14 9.29
N LEU A 75 3.32 -16.15 8.44
CA LEU A 75 2.27 -16.66 7.56
C LEU A 75 1.05 -17.14 8.36
N LYS A 76 1.28 -17.88 9.45
CA LYS A 76 0.22 -18.31 10.37
C LYS A 76 -0.48 -17.12 11.04
N GLU A 77 0.25 -16.07 11.40
CA GLU A 77 -0.33 -14.86 11.98
C GLU A 77 -1.24 -14.13 10.98
N ILE A 78 -0.79 -13.99 9.72
CA ILE A 78 -1.60 -13.42 8.63
C ILE A 78 -2.91 -14.20 8.48
N ILE A 79 -2.84 -15.53 8.41
CA ILE A 79 -4.01 -16.41 8.24
C ILE A 79 -4.97 -16.29 9.43
N ARG A 80 -4.46 -16.10 10.67
CA ARG A 80 -5.29 -16.02 11.88
C ARG A 80 -5.97 -14.66 12.09
N HIS A 81 -5.28 -13.56 11.79
CA HIS A 81 -5.68 -12.24 12.30
C HIS A 81 -6.26 -11.28 11.27
N GLY A 82 -5.92 -11.42 10.00
CA GLY A 82 -6.40 -10.50 8.98
C GLY A 82 -7.48 -11.13 8.16
N ASP A 83 -8.66 -11.48 8.71
CA ASP A 83 -9.82 -12.05 7.98
C ASP A 83 -9.54 -13.16 6.91
N GLY A 84 -8.36 -13.81 6.99
CA GLY A 84 -7.82 -14.69 5.95
C GLY A 84 -7.14 -13.98 4.77
N SER A 85 -7.08 -12.65 4.72
CA SER A 85 -6.41 -11.82 3.72
C SER A 85 -5.12 -11.14 4.20
N PHE A 86 -4.15 -11.04 3.28
CA PHE A 86 -2.92 -10.27 3.48
C PHE A 86 -3.19 -8.77 3.69
N SER A 87 -4.20 -8.22 2.99
CA SER A 87 -4.60 -6.81 3.11
C SER A 87 -5.14 -6.50 4.51
N GLY A 88 -6.00 -7.35 5.06
CA GLY A 88 -6.56 -7.19 6.40
C GLY A 88 -5.47 -7.22 7.47
N PHE A 89 -4.48 -8.11 7.33
CA PHE A 89 -3.33 -8.17 8.24
C PHE A 89 -2.48 -6.89 8.18
N ILE A 90 -2.13 -6.42 6.98
CA ILE A 90 -1.39 -5.17 6.81
C ILE A 90 -2.18 -3.99 7.40
N GLN A 91 -3.48 -3.90 7.12
CA GLN A 91 -4.32 -2.81 7.63
C GLN A 91 -4.43 -2.83 9.16
N ALA A 92 -4.56 -4.01 9.77
CA ALA A 92 -4.56 -4.14 11.23
C ALA A 92 -3.23 -3.71 11.86
N ARG A 93 -2.10 -4.07 11.24
CA ARG A 93 -0.75 -3.73 11.74
C ARG A 93 -0.37 -2.28 11.46
N MET A 94 -0.55 -1.79 10.23
CA MET A 94 -0.28 -0.40 9.86
C MET A 94 -1.27 0.58 10.48
N GLY A 95 -2.55 0.21 10.62
CA GLY A 95 -3.54 0.99 11.34
C GLY A 95 -3.14 1.20 12.79
N ALA A 96 -2.61 0.16 13.45
CA ALA A 96 -2.04 0.29 14.79
C ALA A 96 -0.80 1.20 14.85
N GLU A 97 0.01 1.25 13.79
CA GLU A 97 1.19 2.12 13.70
C GLU A 97 0.84 3.58 13.41
N LEU A 98 -0.15 3.84 12.56
CA LEU A 98 -0.72 5.18 12.35
C LEU A 98 -1.38 5.74 13.61
N VAL A 99 -2.12 4.90 14.37
CA VAL A 99 -2.68 5.28 15.68
C VAL A 99 -1.56 5.61 16.69
N ARG A 100 -0.44 4.90 16.65
CA ARG A 100 0.73 5.21 17.51
C ARG A 100 1.40 6.53 17.15
N MET A 101 1.43 6.92 15.87
CA MET A 101 1.94 8.23 15.45
C MET A 101 1.05 9.39 15.94
N ASP A 102 -0.28 9.21 16.01
CA ASP A 102 -1.20 10.22 16.54
C ASP A 102 -1.05 10.41 18.07
N LEU A 103 -0.69 9.35 18.80
CA LEU A 103 -0.42 9.39 20.25
C LEU A 103 0.92 10.06 20.63
N SER A 104 1.65 10.66 19.68
CA SER A 104 2.89 11.41 19.95
C SER A 104 2.66 12.88 20.31
N LYS A 105 1.42 13.38 20.33
CA LYS A 105 1.12 14.71 20.91
C LYS A 105 0.99 14.59 22.43
N PRO A 106 1.85 15.26 23.24
CA PRO A 106 1.66 15.30 24.67
C PRO A 106 0.37 16.07 24.98
N VAL A 107 -0.58 15.43 25.67
CA VAL A 107 -1.61 16.17 26.40
C VAL A 107 -0.89 16.89 27.55
N ALA A 108 -0.60 18.17 27.36
CA ALA A 108 -0.06 18.98 28.45
C ALA A 108 -1.11 19.03 29.58
N PRO A 109 -0.73 18.76 30.83
CA PRO A 109 -1.64 18.98 31.95
C PRO A 109 -1.78 20.50 32.13
N SER A 110 -2.93 21.06 31.74
CA SER A 110 -3.26 22.42 32.13
C SER A 110 -3.70 22.40 33.60
N VAL A 111 -2.73 22.59 34.49
CA VAL A 111 -2.98 22.94 35.90
C VAL A 111 -2.41 24.33 36.17
N ALA A 112 -3.34 25.19 36.59
CA ALA A 112 -3.21 26.39 37.41
C ALA A 112 -2.58 27.65 36.82
N THR A 113 -3.40 28.71 36.76
CA THR A 113 -3.10 30.00 37.43
C THR A 113 -4.40 30.79 37.64
N GLY A 114 -4.77 31.07 38.90
CA GLY A 114 -5.51 32.30 39.24
C GLY A 114 -4.54 33.51 39.24
N PRO A 115 -4.90 34.71 39.76
CA PRO A 115 -6.14 35.09 40.46
C PRO A 115 -6.75 36.48 40.06
N LEU A 116 -7.91 36.79 40.67
CA LEU A 116 -8.47 38.11 41.07
C LEU A 116 -8.84 39.20 40.02
N SER A 117 -10.14 39.54 39.97
CA SER A 117 -10.74 40.90 40.11
C SER A 117 -12.26 40.78 39.94
N GLU A 118 -13.04 40.88 41.02
CA GLU A 118 -13.71 42.09 41.55
C GLU A 118 -15.13 42.33 41.02
N MET A 119 -16.02 42.62 41.98
CA MET A 119 -17.30 43.35 41.89
C MET A 119 -18.49 42.66 41.21
N ASN A 120 -19.44 42.15 42.03
CA ASN A 120 -20.72 42.84 42.25
C ASN A 120 -21.55 42.17 43.37
N ASN A 121 -21.63 42.83 44.54
CA ASN A 121 -22.84 43.18 45.31
C ASN A 121 -22.51 43.35 46.81
#